data_AF-A0A1X7ILU4-F1
#
_entry.id   AF-A0A1X7ILU4-F1
#
_cell.length_a   1.000
_cell.length_b   1.000
_cell.length_c   1.000
_cell.angle_alpha   90.00
_cell.angle_beta   90.00
_cell.angle_gamma   90.00
#
_symmetry.space_group_name_H-M   'P 1'
#
loop_
_entity.id
_entity.type
_entity.pdbx_description
1 polymer ?
#
loop_
_entity_poly.entity_id
_entity_poly.type
_entity_poly.pdbx_seq_one_letter_code
_entity_poly.pdbx_strand_id
1 'polypeptide(L)'
;MNKIIYISVWLFSFIFVVGFFFKILSLPYATILLYLGGTVSGLICYPILFVYRWRLHKLTENRMLFQWIFGQGAIAILVISTWLRFINHFSANVTLVIAFSIFAFAFLPLLFFNMYKQSLKET
;
A
#
# COMPACT_ATOMS: atom_id res chain seq x y z
N MET A 1 -15.22 1.85 -16.69
CA MET A 1 -14.61 2.32 -15.43
C MET A 1 -13.39 1.50 -14.99
N ASN A 2 -13.39 0.16 -15.10
CA ASN A 2 -12.31 -0.69 -14.58
C ASN A 2 -10.92 -0.31 -15.10
N LYS A 3 -10.80 -0.12 -16.42
CA LYS A 3 -9.52 0.21 -17.07
C LYS A 3 -8.90 1.50 -16.53
N ILE A 4 -9.71 2.52 -16.21
CA ILE A 4 -9.23 3.83 -15.74
C ILE A 4 -8.61 3.71 -14.34
N ILE A 5 -9.22 2.92 -13.44
CA ILE A 5 -8.69 2.67 -12.09
C ILE A 5 -7.37 1.90 -12.17
N TYR A 6 -7.29 0.87 -13.01
CA TYR A 6 -6.04 0.12 -13.17
C TYR A 6 -4.93 0.96 -13.81
N ILE A 7 -5.26 1.79 -14.81
CA ILE A 7 -4.30 2.71 -15.44
C ILE A 7 -3.81 3.75 -14.44
N SER A 8 -4.69 4.31 -13.61
CA SER A 8 -4.28 5.31 -12.60
C SER A 8 -3.39 4.69 -11.53
N VAL A 9 -3.74 3.52 -10.99
CA VAL A 9 -2.91 2.78 -10.03
C VAL A 9 -1.53 2.50 -10.62
N TRP A 10 -1.49 2.04 -11.87
CA TRP A 10 -0.23 1.75 -12.58
C TRP A 10 0.62 3.01 -12.75
N LEU A 11 0.02 4.11 -13.21
CA LEU A 11 0.71 5.36 -13.46
C LEU A 11 1.30 5.97 -12.17
N PHE A 12 0.55 5.99 -11.06
CA PHE A 12 1.07 6.49 -9.78
C PHE A 12 2.09 5.56 -9.13
N SER A 13 1.95 4.25 -9.32
CA SER A 13 2.97 3.29 -8.88
C SER A 13 4.27 3.47 -9.66
N PHE A 14 4.17 3.73 -10.97
CA PHE A 14 5.33 4.05 -11.81
C PHE A 14 6.02 5.33 -11.36
N ILE A 15 5.27 6.42 -11.11
CA ILE A 15 5.82 7.67 -10.56
C ILE A 15 6.54 7.44 -9.24
N PHE A 16 5.96 6.63 -8.35
CA PHE A 16 6.58 6.30 -7.07
C PHE A 16 7.93 5.58 -7.24
N VAL A 17 8.00 4.57 -8.11
CA VAL A 17 9.24 3.84 -8.41
C VAL A 17 10.28 4.76 -9.04
N VAL A 18 9.90 5.59 -10.00
CA VAL A 18 10.79 6.60 -10.60
C VAL A 18 11.32 7.57 -9.55
N GLY A 19 10.45 8.06 -8.65
CA GLY A 19 10.86 8.90 -7.53
C GLY A 19 11.87 8.23 -6.60
N PHE A 20 11.70 6.93 -6.34
CA PHE A 20 12.65 6.14 -5.56
C PHE A 20 14.02 6.01 -6.25
N PHE A 21 14.04 5.72 -7.55
CA PHE A 21 15.28 5.70 -8.34
C PHE A 21 15.99 7.05 -8.33
N PHE A 22 15.25 8.14 -8.50
CA PHE A 22 15.82 9.49 -8.49
C PHE A 22 16.39 9.84 -7.11
N LYS A 23 15.79 9.30 -6.03
CA LYS A 23 16.27 9.50 -4.67
C LYS A 23 17.60 8.79 -4.43
N ILE A 24 17.76 7.58 -4.98
CA ILE A 24 19.04 6.84 -4.94
C ILE A 24 20.12 7.60 -5.73
N LEU A 25 19.77 8.12 -6.91
CA LEU A 25 20.68 8.89 -7.76
C LEU A 25 20.94 10.32 -7.25
N SER A 26 20.39 10.71 -6.10
CA SER A 26 20.50 12.05 -5.52
C SER A 26 20.11 13.19 -6.47
N LEU A 27 19.14 12.94 -7.37
CA LEU A 27 18.65 13.93 -8.32
C LEU A 27 17.73 14.96 -7.64
N PRO A 28 17.71 16.22 -8.13
CA PRO A 28 16.78 17.23 -7.64
C PRO A 28 15.33 16.79 -7.88
N TYR A 29 14.41 17.26 -7.03
CA TYR A 29 12.96 16.92 -7.07
C TYR A 29 12.58 15.45 -6.80
N ALA A 30 13.54 14.55 -6.61
CA ALA A 30 13.29 13.14 -6.28
C ALA A 30 12.32 12.96 -5.11
N THR A 31 12.56 13.75 -4.05
CA THR A 31 11.77 13.73 -2.82
C THR A 31 10.30 14.05 -3.10
N ILE A 32 10.01 15.05 -3.95
CA ILE A 32 8.64 15.48 -4.28
C ILE A 32 7.91 14.37 -5.08
N LEU A 33 8.58 13.77 -6.07
CA LEU A 33 8.00 12.65 -6.83
C LEU A 33 7.66 11.46 -5.92
N LEU A 34 8.54 11.14 -4.97
CA LEU A 34 8.37 10.01 -4.06
C LEU A 34 7.16 10.23 -3.13
N TYR A 35 7.00 11.44 -2.57
CA TYR A 35 5.85 11.77 -1.73
C TYR A 35 4.54 11.85 -2.51
N LEU A 36 4.55 12.44 -3.70
CA LEU A 36 3.35 12.56 -4.53
C LEU A 36 2.89 11.18 -5.04
N GLY A 37 3.82 10.38 -5.57
CA GLY A 37 3.53 9.01 -6.00
C GLY A 37 3.05 8.14 -4.83
N GLY A 38 3.70 8.25 -3.66
CA GLY A 38 3.38 7.45 -2.48
C GLY A 38 2.03 7.79 -1.87
N THR A 39 1.68 9.07 -1.79
CA THR A 39 0.37 9.51 -1.27
C THR A 39 -0.77 9.12 -2.19
N VAL A 40 -0.67 9.44 -3.48
CA VAL A 40 -1.77 9.20 -4.40
C VAL A 40 -1.98 7.71 -4.62
N SER A 41 -0.90 6.93 -4.76
CA SER A 41 -1.03 5.47 -4.84
C SER A 41 -1.60 4.90 -3.54
N GLY A 42 -0.95 5.19 -2.41
CA GLY A 42 -1.25 4.60 -1.09
C GLY A 42 -2.61 4.96 -0.51
N LEU A 43 -3.03 6.22 -0.60
CA LEU A 43 -4.24 6.71 0.06
C LEU A 43 -5.46 6.83 -0.86
N ILE A 44 -5.27 6.96 -2.18
CA ILE A 44 -6.38 7.18 -3.11
C ILE A 44 -6.60 5.93 -3.97
N CYS A 45 -5.59 5.53 -4.73
CA CYS A 45 -5.72 4.43 -5.69
C CYS A 45 -5.99 3.08 -5.01
N TYR A 46 -5.22 2.74 -3.98
CA TYR A 46 -5.36 1.45 -3.29
C TYR A 46 -6.72 1.28 -2.60
N PRO A 47 -7.26 2.26 -1.83
CA PRO A 47 -8.59 2.14 -1.23
C PRO A 47 -9.72 2.04 -2.26
N ILE A 48 -9.64 2.79 -3.37
CA ILE A 48 -10.62 2.70 -4.46
C ILE A 48 -10.61 1.30 -5.09
N LEU A 49 -9.42 0.72 -5.30
CA LEU A 49 -9.28 -0.63 -5.83
C LEU A 49 -9.86 -1.67 -4.86
N PHE A 50 -9.70 -1.46 -3.55
CA PHE A 50 -10.30 -2.31 -2.53
C PHE A 50 -11.84 -2.25 -2.54
N VAL A 51 -12.43 -1.05 -2.51
CA VAL A 51 -13.90 -0.89 -2.58
C VAL A 51 -14.46 -1.52 -3.86
N TYR A 52 -13.73 -1.36 -4.97
CA TYR A 52 -14.10 -1.97 -6.24
C TYR A 52 -14.09 -3.51 -6.17
N ARG A 53 -13.00 -4.12 -5.66
CA ARG A 53 -12.93 -5.58 -5.48
C ARG A 53 -13.97 -6.11 -4.50
N TRP A 54 -14.27 -5.35 -3.43
CA TRP A 54 -15.34 -5.69 -2.50
C TRP A 54 -16.67 -5.83 -3.19
N ARG A 55 -17.03 -4.84 -4.03
CA ARG A 55 -18.31 -4.83 -4.75
C ARG A 55 -18.40 -5.92 -5.82
N LEU A 56 -17.31 -6.18 -6.55
CA LEU A 56 -17.34 -7.17 -7.63
C LEU A 56 -17.32 -8.61 -7.13
N HIS A 57 -16.46 -8.92 -6.15
CA HIS A 57 -16.17 -10.32 -5.85
C HIS A 57 -16.99 -10.92 -4.72
N LYS A 58 -17.94 -10.19 -4.11
CA LYS A 58 -18.55 -10.59 -2.83
C LYS A 58 -17.41 -11.12 -1.94
N LEU A 59 -16.55 -10.23 -1.45
CA LEU A 59 -15.60 -10.59 -0.38
C LEU A 59 -16.43 -10.98 0.86
N THR A 60 -17.05 -12.15 0.84
CA THR A 60 -17.96 -12.69 1.85
C THR A 60 -17.19 -13.49 2.89
N GLU A 61 -15.98 -13.94 2.54
CA GLU A 61 -15.08 -14.52 3.52
C GLU A 61 -14.45 -13.37 4.32
N ASN A 62 -14.92 -13.19 5.56
CA ASN A 62 -14.41 -12.20 6.54
C ASN A 62 -12.88 -12.11 6.55
N ARG A 63 -12.21 -13.22 6.26
CA ARG A 63 -10.75 -13.34 6.22
C ARG A 63 -10.07 -12.54 5.11
N MET A 64 -10.64 -12.50 3.90
CA MET A 64 -10.09 -11.64 2.84
C MET A 64 -10.29 -10.17 3.19
N LEU A 65 -11.40 -9.84 3.86
CA LEU A 65 -11.66 -8.48 4.35
C LEU A 65 -10.60 -8.04 5.36
N PHE A 66 -10.30 -8.88 6.36
CA PHE A 66 -9.24 -8.58 7.32
C PHE A 66 -7.88 -8.38 6.65
N GLN A 67 -7.50 -9.24 5.70
CA GLN A 67 -6.25 -9.07 4.95
C GLN A 67 -6.19 -7.68 4.29
N TRP A 68 -7.25 -7.27 3.60
CA TRP A 68 -7.24 -5.96 2.94
C TRP A 68 -7.27 -4.79 3.92
N ILE A 69 -8.02 -4.88 5.03
CA ILE A 69 -8.05 -3.82 6.05
C ILE A 69 -6.67 -3.63 6.67
N PHE A 70 -6.00 -4.72 7.08
CA PHE A 70 -4.65 -4.63 7.65
C PHE A 70 -3.63 -4.17 6.62
N GLY A 71 -3.75 -4.60 5.36
CA GLY A 71 -2.87 -4.15 4.28
C GLY A 71 -3.00 -2.66 4.00
N GLN A 72 -4.23 -2.16 3.84
CA GLN A 72 -4.50 -0.74 3.60
C GLN A 72 -4.13 0.12 4.81
N GLY A 73 -4.45 -0.35 6.02
CA GLY A 73 -4.06 0.32 7.26
C GLY A 73 -2.55 0.45 7.38
N ALA A 74 -1.79 -0.61 7.11
CA ALA A 74 -0.34 -0.58 7.12
C ALA A 74 0.22 0.42 6.09
N ILE A 75 -0.32 0.43 4.86
CA ILE A 75 0.09 1.37 3.80
C ILE A 75 -0.21 2.82 4.22
N ALA A 76 -1.39 3.08 4.78
CA ALA A 76 -1.77 4.42 5.23
C ALA A 76 -0.84 4.93 6.36
N ILE A 77 -0.55 4.09 7.35
CA ILE A 77 0.37 4.44 8.45
C ILE A 77 1.79 4.63 7.91
N LEU A 78 2.22 3.84 6.93
CA LEU A 78 3.53 4.00 6.27
C LEU A 78 3.62 5.35 5.57
N VAL A 79 2.61 5.74 4.79
CA VAL A 79 2.55 7.06 4.15
C VAL A 79 2.56 8.18 5.19
N ILE A 80 1.77 8.09 6.24
CA ILE A 80 1.77 9.10 7.32
C ILE A 80 3.16 9.20 7.96
N SER A 81 3.82 8.08 8.19
CA SER A 81 5.17 8.05 8.78
C SER A 81 6.22 8.70 7.88
N THR A 82 6.14 8.52 6.57
CA THR A 82 7.08 9.16 5.64
C THR A 82 6.87 10.67 5.61
N TRP A 83 5.63 11.16 5.75
CA TRP A 83 5.35 12.59 5.92
C TRP A 83 5.83 13.15 7.25
N LEU A 84 5.65 12.42 8.35
CA LEU A 84 6.20 12.83 9.65
C LEU A 84 7.73 12.96 9.59
N ARG A 85 8.38 12.05 8.84
CA ARG A 85 9.83 12.10 8.62
C ARG A 85 10.23 13.29 7.76
N PHE A 86 9.41 13.70 6.79
CA PHE A 86 9.65 14.90 5.98
C PHE A 86 9.67 16.16 6.84
N ILE A 87 8.77 16.24 7.82
CA ILE A 87 8.64 17.38 8.74
C ILE A 87 9.65 17.27 9.91
N ASN A 88 10.53 16.27 9.91
CA ASN A 88 11.49 15.97 11.00
C ASN A 88 10.82 15.78 12.37
N HIS A 89 9.60 15.23 12.40
CA HIS A 89 8.90 14.97 13.65
C HIS A 89 9.47 13.72 14.34
N PHE A 90 9.72 13.81 15.65
CA PHE A 90 10.37 12.73 16.43
C PHE A 90 9.62 11.39 16.37
N SER A 91 8.29 11.43 16.32
CA SER A 91 7.46 10.21 16.25
C SER A 91 7.55 9.45 14.93
N ALA A 92 8.19 10.00 13.88
CA ALA A 92 8.24 9.39 12.55
C ALA A 92 8.86 7.99 12.55
N ASN A 93 9.90 7.77 13.35
CA ASN A 93 10.55 6.46 13.45
C ASN A 93 9.65 5.45 14.17
N VAL A 94 8.93 5.88 15.21
CA VAL A 94 8.00 5.03 15.97
C VAL A 94 6.85 4.60 15.08
N THR A 95 6.21 5.53 14.38
CA THR A 95 5.08 5.22 13.48
C THR A 95 5.51 4.33 12.32
N LEU A 96 6.75 4.50 11.82
CA LEU A 96 7.30 3.66 10.76
C LEU A 96 7.52 2.22 11.24
N VAL A 97 8.04 2.01 12.45
CA VAL A 97 8.17 0.67 13.05
C VAL A 97 6.80 0.02 13.25
N ILE A 98 5.80 0.78 13.69
CA ILE A 98 4.42 0.29 13.84
C ILE A 98 3.86 -0.15 12.49
N ALA A 99 4.05 0.65 11.43
CA ALA A 99 3.61 0.29 10.08
C ALA A 99 4.21 -1.05 9.61
N PHE A 100 5.53 -1.21 9.76
CA PHE A 100 6.20 -2.45 9.41
C PHE A 100 5.78 -3.63 10.28
N SER A 101 5.52 -3.41 11.57
CA SER A 101 5.04 -4.45 12.48
C SER A 101 3.65 -4.96 12.07
N ILE A 102 2.71 -4.06 11.75
CA ILE A 102 1.39 -4.45 11.25
C ILE A 102 1.52 -5.17 9.91
N PHE A 103 2.38 -4.69 9.01
CA PHE A 103 2.61 -5.34 7.73
C PHE A 103 3.17 -6.76 7.89
N ALA A 104 4.21 -6.92 8.72
CA ALA A 104 4.91 -8.18 8.93
C ALA A 104 4.11 -9.21 9.73
N PHE A 105 3.39 -8.80 10.78
CA PHE A 105 2.72 -9.74 11.69
C PHE A 105 1.22 -9.89 11.44
N ALA A 106 0.53 -8.88 10.89
CA ALA A 106 -0.90 -8.99 10.58
C ALA A 106 -1.12 -9.32 9.10
N PHE A 107 -0.59 -8.50 8.19
CA PHE A 107 -0.90 -8.61 6.77
C PHE A 107 -0.24 -9.82 6.08
N LEU A 108 1.07 -9.98 6.21
CA LEU A 108 1.85 -11.03 5.54
C LEU A 108 1.37 -12.46 5.88
N PRO A 109 1.15 -12.83 7.17
CA PRO A 109 0.68 -14.17 7.51
C PRO A 109 -0.71 -14.47 6.96
N LEU A 110 -1.62 -13.47 7.00
CA LEU A 110 -2.95 -13.59 6.41
C LEU A 110 -2.88 -13.80 4.89
N LEU A 111 -2.00 -13.05 4.21
CA LEU A 111 -1.77 -13.16 2.78
C LEU A 111 -1.24 -14.55 2.39
N PHE A 112 -0.18 -15.02 3.05
CA PHE A 112 0.42 -16.33 2.72
C PHE A 112 -0.53 -17.49 2.98
N PHE A 113 -1.26 -17.46 4.10
CA PHE A 113 -2.24 -18.50 4.37
C PHE A 113 -3.38 -18.48 3.33
N ASN A 114 -3.85 -17.28 2.92
CA ASN A 114 -4.87 -17.19 1.88
C ASN A 114 -4.39 -17.80 0.56
N MET A 115 -3.15 -17.54 0.15
CA MET A 115 -2.55 -18.15 -1.02
C MET A 115 -2.44 -19.67 -0.89
N TYR A 116 -2.00 -20.17 0.27
CA TYR A 116 -1.91 -21.61 0.54
C TYR A 116 -3.28 -22.32 0.47
N LYS A 117 -4.32 -21.71 1.06
CA LYS A 117 -5.68 -22.28 1.00
C LYS A 117 -6.24 -22.27 -0.43
N GLN A 118 -5.88 -21.27 -1.24
CA GLN A 118 -6.27 -21.22 -2.65
C GLN A 118 -5.59 -22.33 -3.44
N SER A 119 -4.29 -22.57 -3.25
CA SER A 119 -3.59 -23.65 -3.96
C SER A 119 -4.15 -25.04 -3.64
N LEU A 120 -4.59 -25.28 -2.39
CA LEU A 120 -5.23 -26.53 -1.99
C LEU A 120 -6.62 -26.77 -2.61
N LYS A 121 -7.32 -25.73 -3.05
CA LYS A 121 -8.64 -25.86 -3.69
C LYS A 121 -8.54 -26.09 -5.20
N GLU A 122 -7.40 -25.77 -5.79
CA GLU A 122 -7.10 -25.97 -7.21
C GLU A 122 -6.48 -27.36 -7.49
N THR A 123 -6.21 -28.15 -6.44
CA THR A 123 -5.79 -29.56 -6.53
C THR A 123 -6.96 -30.49 -6.27
#